data_AF-A0A842NSK6-F1
#
_entry.id   AF-A0A842NSK6-F1
#
_cell.length_a   1.000
_cell.length_b   1.000
_cell.length_c   1.000
_cell.angle_alpha   90.00
_cell.angle_beta   90.00
_cell.angle_gamma   90.00
#
_symmetry.space_group_name_H-M   'P 1'
#
loop_
_entity.id
_entity.type
_entity.pdbx_description
1 polymer ?
#
loop_
_entity_poly.entity_id
_entity_poly.type
_entity_poly.pdbx_seq_one_letter_code
_entity_poly.pdbx_strand_id
1 'polypeptide(L)'
;DSWYSDSKGMKLARELTKKYNTRPPLTSLYTNGFLQGLLFTEAFKRAGKDLSPDTLQKAFESGPFDTMGITPTISWKKGDHSPPNQVKFFKADLEKKRFVPITGWRKAIDMK
;
A
#
# COMPACT_ATOMS: atom_id res chain seq x y z
N ASP A 1 -8.27 8.64 -6.26
CA ASP A 1 -7.36 7.62 -5.72
C ASP A 1 -5.99 8.25 -5.46
N SER A 2 -5.04 7.47 -4.97
CA SER A 2 -3.66 7.91 -4.72
C SER A 2 -2.75 7.83 -5.93
N TRP A 3 -3.25 7.55 -7.15
CA TRP A 3 -2.41 7.28 -8.34
C TRP A 3 -1.43 8.40 -8.65
N TYR A 4 -1.87 9.63 -8.46
CA TYR A 4 -1.07 10.84 -8.68
C TYR A 4 -0.34 11.34 -7.43
N SER A 5 -0.29 10.54 -6.36
CA SER A 5 0.50 10.85 -5.17
C SER A 5 1.99 10.95 -5.50
N ASP A 6 2.68 11.86 -4.81
CA ASP A 6 4.14 12.04 -4.89
C ASP A 6 4.94 11.10 -3.98
N SER A 7 4.25 10.15 -3.32
CA SER A 7 4.91 9.12 -2.52
C SER A 7 5.85 8.26 -3.35
N LYS A 8 6.96 7.80 -2.73
CA LYS A 8 7.98 6.99 -3.38
C LYS A 8 7.38 5.73 -4.04
N GLY A 9 6.42 5.09 -3.36
CA GLY A 9 5.76 3.90 -3.87
C GLY A 9 4.91 4.17 -5.13
N MET A 10 4.22 5.31 -5.20
CA MET A 10 3.44 5.65 -6.39
C MET A 10 4.30 6.12 -7.57
N LYS A 11 5.47 6.73 -7.30
CA LYS A 11 6.48 6.99 -8.34
C LYS A 11 6.98 5.68 -8.94
N LEU A 12 7.38 4.73 -8.08
CA LEU A 12 7.82 3.39 -8.53
C LEU A 12 6.72 2.66 -9.30
N ALA A 13 5.47 2.69 -8.83
CA ALA A 13 4.35 2.08 -9.55
C ALA A 13 4.24 2.61 -10.98
N ARG A 14 4.25 3.94 -11.16
CA ARG A 14 4.19 4.60 -12.48
C ARG A 14 5.39 4.29 -13.36
N GLU A 15 6.60 4.23 -12.79
CA GLU A 15 7.83 3.86 -13.49
C GLU A 15 7.75 2.42 -14.03
N LEU A 16 7.30 1.46 -13.21
CA LEU A 16 7.13 0.08 -13.64
C LEU A 16 6.00 -0.08 -14.65
N THR A 17 4.88 0.65 -14.47
CA THR A 17 3.80 0.70 -15.45
C THR A 17 4.32 1.13 -16.82
N LYS A 18 5.14 2.18 -16.87
CA LYS A 18 5.79 2.65 -18.11
C LYS A 18 6.78 1.63 -18.67
N LYS A 19 7.65 1.07 -17.82
CA LYS A 19 8.69 0.09 -18.20
C LYS A 19 8.07 -1.15 -18.87
N TYR A 20 6.98 -1.66 -18.31
CA TYR A 20 6.32 -2.89 -18.80
C TYR A 20 5.15 -2.62 -19.75
N ASN A 21 4.98 -1.38 -20.20
CA ASN A 21 3.91 -0.95 -21.12
C ASN A 21 2.51 -1.44 -20.68
N THR A 22 2.23 -1.37 -19.38
CA THR A 22 0.92 -1.72 -18.83
C THR A 22 0.04 -0.48 -18.78
N ARG A 23 -1.27 -0.64 -19.03
CA ARG A 23 -2.22 0.48 -18.97
C ARG A 23 -3.35 0.12 -18.01
N PRO A 24 -3.26 0.52 -16.73
CA PRO A 24 -4.27 0.15 -15.75
C PRO A 24 -5.61 0.83 -16.06
N PRO A 25 -6.69 0.07 -16.32
CA PRO A 25 -8.00 0.66 -16.58
C PRO A 25 -8.60 1.30 -15.31
N LEU A 26 -8.28 0.75 -14.14
CA LEU A 26 -8.69 1.25 -12.83
C LEU A 26 -7.45 1.40 -11.93
N THR A 27 -6.99 2.64 -11.80
CA THR A 27 -5.75 2.98 -11.09
C THR A 27 -5.80 2.69 -9.58
N SER A 28 -6.98 2.69 -8.96
CA SER A 28 -7.18 2.28 -7.58
C SER A 28 -6.91 0.78 -7.35
N LEU A 29 -7.49 -0.09 -8.19
CA LEU A 29 -7.27 -1.53 -8.14
C LEU A 29 -5.82 -1.90 -8.46
N TYR A 30 -5.23 -1.22 -9.45
CA TYR A 30 -3.83 -1.39 -9.77
C TYR A 30 -2.91 -1.01 -8.61
N THR A 31 -3.20 0.12 -7.94
CA THR A 31 -2.46 0.55 -6.75
C THR A 31 -2.54 -0.50 -5.62
N ASN A 32 -3.72 -1.10 -5.41
CA ASN A 32 -3.88 -2.19 -4.44
C ASN A 32 -3.03 -3.42 -4.83
N GLY A 33 -3.10 -3.88 -6.08
CA GLY A 33 -2.30 -5.01 -6.54
C GLY A 33 -0.79 -4.77 -6.42
N PHE A 34 -0.34 -3.55 -6.75
CA PHE A 34 1.05 -3.15 -6.58
C PHE A 34 1.49 -3.17 -5.11
N LEU A 35 0.66 -2.66 -4.20
CA LEU A 35 0.91 -2.73 -2.76
C LEU A 35 1.04 -4.19 -2.29
N GLN A 36 0.14 -5.08 -2.69
CA GLN A 36 0.23 -6.49 -2.34
C GLN A 36 1.56 -7.09 -2.82
N GLY A 37 1.95 -6.82 -4.07
CA GLY A 37 3.24 -7.25 -4.61
C GLY A 37 4.44 -6.80 -3.77
N LEU A 38 4.44 -5.54 -3.30
CA LEU A 38 5.48 -5.03 -2.40
C LEU A 38 5.51 -5.77 -1.06
N LEU A 39 4.35 -5.95 -0.43
CA LEU A 39 4.24 -6.60 0.88
C LEU A 39 4.68 -8.08 0.81
N PHE A 40 4.21 -8.81 -0.20
CA PHE A 40 4.61 -10.20 -0.41
C PHE A 40 6.09 -10.34 -0.76
N THR A 41 6.63 -9.45 -1.60
CA THR A 41 8.06 -9.47 -1.92
C THR A 41 8.92 -9.32 -0.67
N GLU A 42 8.54 -8.40 0.23
CA GLU A 42 9.24 -8.18 1.49
C GLU A 42 9.05 -9.37 2.46
N ALA A 43 7.84 -9.93 2.56
CA ALA A 43 7.59 -11.10 3.39
C ALA A 43 8.36 -12.33 2.91
N PHE A 44 8.47 -12.56 1.59
CA PHE A 44 9.29 -13.63 1.02
C PHE A 44 10.77 -13.47 1.37
N LYS A 45 11.32 -12.25 1.31
CA LYS A 45 12.71 -11.99 1.72
C LYS A 45 12.93 -12.34 3.19
N ARG A 46 11.98 -11.99 4.07
CA ARG A 46 12.04 -12.25 5.51
C ARG A 46 11.86 -13.72 5.86
N ALA A 47 10.98 -14.44 5.16
CA ALA A 47 10.79 -15.87 5.33
C ALA A 47 12.04 -16.68 4.95
N GLY A 48 12.85 -16.15 4.02
CA GLY A 48 14.10 -16.76 3.60
C GLY A 48 13.88 -17.98 2.69
N LYS A 49 14.84 -18.91 2.68
CA LYS A 49 14.84 -20.06 1.76
C LYS A 49 13.86 -21.16 2.16
N ASP A 50 13.54 -21.28 3.44
CA ASP A 50 12.57 -22.24 3.96
C ASP A 50 11.16 -21.66 3.84
N LEU A 51 10.69 -21.51 2.60
CA LEU A 51 9.39 -20.89 2.33
C LEU A 51 8.26 -21.91 2.50
N SER A 52 7.46 -21.72 3.53
CA SER A 52 6.25 -22.47 3.84
C SER A 52 5.14 -21.50 4.29
N PRO A 53 3.88 -21.95 4.40
CA PRO A 53 2.81 -21.12 4.97
C PRO A 53 3.17 -20.57 6.35
N ASP A 54 3.78 -21.38 7.22
CA ASP A 54 4.14 -21.00 8.58
C ASP A 54 5.27 -19.96 8.61
N THR A 55 6.30 -20.11 7.79
CA THR A 55 7.41 -19.14 7.73
C THR A 55 6.98 -17.85 7.05
N LEU A 56 6.09 -17.90 6.06
CA LEU A 56 5.49 -16.72 5.44
C LEU A 56 4.57 -15.98 6.42
N GLN A 57 3.75 -16.69 7.20
CA GLN A 57 2.94 -16.08 8.25
C GLN A 57 3.83 -15.36 9.26
N LYS A 58 4.86 -16.03 9.79
CA LYS A 58 5.82 -15.42 10.72
C LYS A 58 6.50 -14.19 10.11
N ALA A 59 6.82 -14.22 8.82
CA ALA A 59 7.37 -13.07 8.11
C ALA A 59 6.39 -11.89 8.04
N PHE A 60 5.11 -12.13 7.77
CA PHE A 60 4.08 -11.08 7.82
C PHE A 60 3.85 -10.52 9.24
N GLU A 61 3.92 -11.36 10.26
CA GLU A 61 3.78 -10.95 11.66
C GLU A 61 5.06 -10.26 12.21
N SER A 62 6.18 -10.30 11.48
CA SER A 62 7.43 -9.62 11.81
C SER A 62 7.47 -8.13 11.42
N GLY A 63 6.29 -7.51 11.21
CA GLY A 63 6.17 -6.10 10.84
C GLY A 63 7.00 -5.14 11.71
N PRO A 64 7.22 -3.89 11.27
CA PRO A 64 6.44 -3.19 10.25
C PRO A 64 6.90 -3.41 8.80
N PHE A 65 6.01 -3.09 7.85
CA PHE A 65 6.27 -3.04 6.42
C PHE A 65 6.25 -1.58 5.93
N ASP A 66 7.34 -1.16 5.27
CA ASP A 66 7.39 0.12 4.58
C ASP A 66 6.63 0.04 3.25
N THR A 67 5.51 0.76 3.18
CA THR A 67 4.66 0.83 1.98
C THR A 67 5.07 1.96 1.04
N MET A 68 6.19 2.63 1.33
CA MET A 68 6.72 3.78 0.61
C MET A 68 5.70 4.91 0.44
N GLY A 69 4.78 5.03 1.40
CA GLY A 69 3.73 6.06 1.44
C GLY A 69 2.52 5.79 0.54
N ILE A 70 2.30 4.55 0.09
CA ILE A 70 1.05 4.16 -0.61
C ILE A 70 -0.10 4.10 0.41
N THR A 71 0.15 3.49 1.57
CA THR A 71 -0.75 3.41 2.73
C THR A 71 0.00 3.88 3.98
N PRO A 72 -0.63 3.95 5.15
CA PRO A 72 0.12 3.95 6.40
C PRO A 72 1.01 2.71 6.51
N THR A 73 1.99 2.75 7.41
CA THR A 73 2.78 1.58 7.78
C THR A 73 1.86 0.44 8.19
N ILE A 74 2.10 -0.75 7.63
CA ILE A 74 1.34 -1.95 7.95
C ILE A 74 2.15 -2.79 8.94
N SER A 75 1.52 -3.22 10.02
CA SER A 75 2.13 -4.12 10.99
C SER A 75 1.08 -5.10 11.49
N TRP A 76 1.18 -6.33 11.05
CA TRP A 76 0.37 -7.42 11.56
C TRP A 76 1.04 -8.05 12.78
N LYS A 77 0.23 -8.55 13.71
CA LYS A 77 0.70 -9.25 14.91
C LYS A 77 -0.04 -10.57 15.04
N LYS A 78 0.55 -11.52 15.78
CA LYS A 78 -0.14 -12.76 16.13
C LYS A 78 -1.47 -12.46 16.81
N GLY A 79 -2.56 -12.93 16.20
CA GLY A 79 -3.93 -12.75 16.72
C GLY A 79 -4.56 -11.38 16.41
N ASP A 80 -3.85 -10.45 15.76
CA ASP A 80 -4.41 -9.18 15.28
C ASP A 80 -3.85 -8.83 13.90
N HIS A 81 -4.67 -9.10 12.88
CA HIS A 81 -4.36 -8.81 11.48
C HIS A 81 -5.11 -7.58 10.96
N SER A 82 -5.58 -6.71 11.85
CA SER A 82 -6.35 -5.52 11.49
C SER A 82 -5.53 -4.55 10.63
N PRO A 83 -6.14 -3.89 9.65
CA PRO A 83 -5.47 -2.86 8.88
C PRO A 83 -5.16 -1.63 9.76
N PRO A 84 -4.22 -0.76 9.35
CA PRO A 84 -3.99 0.51 10.03
C PRO A 84 -5.29 1.33 10.10
N ASN A 85 -5.68 1.78 11.30
CA ASN A 85 -6.83 2.66 11.49
C ASN A 85 -6.48 4.11 11.13
N GLN A 86 -6.06 4.33 9.88
CA GLN A 86 -5.73 5.64 9.34
C GLN A 86 -6.20 5.76 7.90
N VAL A 87 -6.79 6.91 7.57
CA VAL A 87 -7.30 7.23 6.24
C VAL A 87 -6.73 8.56 5.75
N LYS A 88 -6.89 8.82 4.46
CA LYS A 88 -6.54 10.09 3.82
C LYS A 88 -7.73 10.59 3.03
N PHE A 89 -8.05 11.86 3.16
CA PHE A 89 -9.12 12.48 2.40
C PHE A 89 -8.60 13.05 1.10
N PHE A 90 -9.43 12.96 0.06
CA PHE A 90 -9.12 13.44 -1.28
C PHE A 90 -10.25 14.33 -1.78
N LYS A 91 -9.88 15.36 -2.54
CA LYS A 91 -10.81 16.18 -3.31
C LYS A 91 -10.61 15.89 -4.80
N ALA A 92 -11.69 15.88 -5.57
CA ALA A 92 -11.61 15.81 -7.02
C ALA A 92 -11.11 17.16 -7.58
N ASP A 93 -10.07 17.09 -8.40
CA ASP A 93 -9.56 18.15 -9.25
C ASP A 93 -10.09 17.87 -10.67
N LEU A 94 -11.15 18.57 -11.05
CA LEU A 94 -11.88 18.34 -12.30
C LEU A 94 -11.07 18.76 -13.53
N GLU A 95 -10.31 19.85 -13.42
CA GLU A 95 -9.46 20.36 -14.50
C GLU A 95 -8.37 19.33 -14.85
N LYS A 96 -7.71 18.78 -13.82
CA LYS A 96 -6.65 17.78 -14.00
C LYS A 96 -7.15 16.35 -14.02
N LYS A 97 -8.47 16.14 -13.94
CA LYS A 97 -9.15 14.84 -13.94
C LYS A 97 -8.51 13.83 -12.97
N ARG A 98 -8.25 14.28 -11.74
CA ARG A 98 -7.56 13.47 -10.72
C ARG A 98 -8.07 13.76 -9.32
N PHE A 99 -7.71 12.90 -8.38
CA PHE A 99 -7.92 13.16 -6.97
C PHE A 99 -6.65 13.70 -6.32
N VAL A 100 -6.78 14.77 -5.54
CA VAL A 100 -5.68 15.40 -4.82
C VAL A 100 -5.88 15.20 -3.33
N PRO A 101 -4.88 14.73 -2.58
CA PRO A 101 -4.99 14.59 -1.13
C PRO A 101 -5.15 15.97 -0.49
N ILE A 102 -6.14 16.11 0.39
CA ILE A 102 -6.39 17.34 1.16
C ILE A 102 -5.99 17.21 2.63
N THR A 103 -5.55 16.01 3.04
CA THR A 103 -5.02 15.74 4.37
C THR A 103 -3.78 14.85 4.30
N GLY A 104 -3.01 14.81 5.39
CA GLY A 104 -2.14 13.68 5.71
C GLY A 104 -2.95 12.45 6.16
N TRP A 105 -2.27 11.46 6.73
CA TRP A 105 -2.93 10.33 7.40
C TRP A 105 -3.67 10.80 8.66
N ARG A 106 -4.94 10.43 8.79
CA ARG A 106 -5.82 10.77 9.92
C ARG A 106 -6.34 9.49 10.54
N LYS A 107 -6.28 9.36 11.87
CA LYS A 107 -6.96 8.26 12.57
C LYS A 107 -8.47 8.51 12.55
N ALA A 108 -9.27 7.45 12.47
CA ALA A 108 -10.69 7.57 12.76
C ALA A 108 -10.85 8.01 14.23
N ILE A 109 -11.84 8.87 14.49
CA ILE A 109 -12.26 9.18 15.85
C ILE A 109 -13.11 8.02 16.36
N ASP A 110 -12.88 7.58 17.59
CA ASP A 110 -13.79 6.65 18.25
C ASP A 110 -15.13 7.37 18.45
N MET A 111 -16.18 6.85 17.83
CA MET A 111 -17.53 7.31 18.10
C MET A 111 -17.92 6.75 19.48
N LYS A 112 -17.92 7.62 20.49
CA LYS A 112 -18.53 7.35 21.80
C LYS A 112 -20.05 7.40 21.68
#